data_AF-A0A819PH48-F1
#
_entry.id   AF-A0A819PH48-F1
#
_cell.length_a   1.000
_cell.length_b   1.000
_cell.length_c   1.000
_cell.angle_alpha   90.00
_cell.angle_beta   90.00
_cell.angle_gamma   90.00
#
_symmetry.space_group_name_H-M   'P 1'
#
loop_
_entity.id
_entity.type
_entity.pdbx_description
1 polymer ?
#
loop_
_entity_poly.entity_id
_entity_poly.type
_entity_poly.pdbx_seq_one_letter_code
_entity_poly.pdbx_strand_id
1 'polypeptide(L)' 'KDAIKLPELRENPFRERIVEVFSSQQDGSLTFEDFLDMMSVFSEHAPKSVKVSYAFKIYRKYSF' A
#
# COMPACT_ATOMS: atom_id res chain seq x y z
N LYS A 1 8.58 -10.34 -7.36
CA LYS A 1 8.15 -8.94 -7.05
C LYS A 1 6.92 -8.63 -7.90
N ASP A 2 5.83 -9.33 -7.64
CA ASP A 2 4.70 -9.44 -8.58
C ASP A 2 3.61 -8.39 -8.27
N ALA A 3 3.61 -7.86 -7.05
CA ALA A 3 2.76 -6.75 -6.62
C ALA A 3 2.98 -5.44 -7.39
N ILE A 4 4.20 -5.14 -7.85
CA ILE A 4 4.51 -3.90 -8.59
C ILE A 4 3.98 -3.97 -10.04
N LYS A 5 3.65 -5.18 -10.52
CA LYS A 5 3.10 -5.40 -11.87
C LYS A 5 1.56 -5.31 -11.91
N LEU A 6 0.90 -5.10 -10.77
CA LEU A 6 -0.54 -4.86 -10.73
C LEU A 6 -0.86 -3.61 -11.57
N PRO A 7 -1.75 -3.71 -12.58
CA PRO A 7 -2.09 -2.59 -13.43
C PRO A 7 -2.65 -1.39 -12.63
N GLU A 8 -3.31 -1.65 -11.51
CA GLU A 8 -3.87 -0.64 -10.60
C GLU A 8 -2.78 0.17 -9.88
N LEU A 9 -1.60 -0.41 -9.66
CA LEU A 9 -0.46 0.25 -9.02
C LEU A 9 0.57 0.77 -10.04
N ARG A 10 0.54 0.29 -11.28
CA ARG A 10 1.51 0.64 -12.33
C ARG A 10 1.61 2.15 -12.58
N GLU A 11 0.46 2.81 -12.63
CA GLU A 11 0.36 4.26 -12.87
C GLU A 11 0.57 5.08 -11.59
N ASN A 12 0.67 4.43 -10.43
CA ASN A 12 0.80 5.12 -9.15
C ASN A 12 2.28 5.44 -8.84
N PRO A 13 2.68 6.73 -8.71
CA PRO A 13 4.06 7.12 -8.42
C PRO A 13 4.54 6.63 -7.05
N PHE A 14 3.62 6.27 -6.15
CA PHE A 14 3.94 5.74 -4.82
C PHE A 14 3.92 4.20 -4.75
N ARG A 15 3.81 3.49 -5.88
CA ARG A 15 3.65 2.03 -5.91
C ARG A 15 4.65 1.26 -5.06
N GLU A 16 5.93 1.65 -5.08
CA GLU A 16 6.98 0.98 -4.30
C GLU A 16 6.76 1.18 -2.80
N ARG A 17 6.36 2.39 -2.39
CA ARG A 17 6.04 2.72 -1.00
C ARG A 17 4.76 2.06 -0.52
N ILE A 18 3.75 1.97 -1.38
CA ILE A 18 2.51 1.26 -1.08
C ILE A 18 2.86 -0.20 -0.79
N VAL A 19 3.61 -0.85 -1.69
CA VAL A 19 4.06 -2.23 -1.50
C VAL A 19 4.90 -2.38 -0.22
N GLU A 20 5.83 -1.46 0.07
CA GLU A 20 6.60 -1.48 1.33
C GLU A 20 5.73 -1.33 2.59
N VAL A 21 4.75 -0.42 2.59
CA VAL A 21 3.89 -0.14 3.76
C VAL A 21 2.93 -1.28 4.04
N PHE A 22 2.46 -1.97 3.00
CA PHE A 22 1.57 -3.13 3.13
C PHE A 22 2.32 -4.46 3.23
N SER A 23 3.61 -4.51 2.91
CA SER A 23 4.42 -5.72 3.06
C SER A 23 4.71 -6.00 4.53
N SER A 24 4.15 -7.10 5.04
CA SER A 24 4.44 -7.59 6.39
C SER A 24 5.92 -7.97 6.58
N GLN A 25 6.61 -8.34 5.50
CA GLN A 25 8.02 -8.75 5.51
C GLN A 25 8.99 -7.60 5.21
N GLN A 26 8.50 -6.42 4.82
CA GLN A 26 9.31 -5.25 4.42
C GLN A 26 10.38 -5.56 3.36
N ASP A 27 10.20 -6.63 2.59
CA ASP A 27 11.12 -7.10 1.54
C ASP A 27 10.65 -6.67 0.13
N GLY A 28 9.54 -5.93 0.07
CA GLY A 28 8.89 -5.52 -1.17
C GLY A 28 8.12 -6.65 -1.85
N SER A 29 7.80 -7.73 -1.14
CA SER A 29 6.84 -8.75 -1.52
C SER A 29 5.53 -8.56 -0.74
N LEU A 30 4.40 -8.85 -1.39
CA LEU A 30 3.11 -8.93 -0.73
C LEU A 30 2.72 -10.40 -0.66
N THR A 31 2.35 -10.86 0.53
CA THR A 31 1.61 -12.12 0.66
C THR A 31 0.18 -11.93 0.16
N PHE A 32 -0.55 -13.04 -0.01
CA PHE A 32 -1.96 -12.95 -0.39
C PHE A 32 -2.80 -12.18 0.64
N GLU A 33 -2.48 -12.32 1.93
CA GLU A 33 -3.14 -11.57 3.00
C GLU A 33 -2.83 -10.08 2.92
N ASP A 34 -1.55 -9.71 2.72
CA ASP A 34 -1.15 -8.30 2.54
C ASP A 34 -1.86 -7.65 1.33
N PHE A 35 -2.06 -8.43 0.25
CA PHE A 35 -2.79 -7.98 -0.93
C PHE A 35 -4.27 -7.74 -0.62
N LEU A 36 -4.93 -8.64 0.12
CA LEU A 36 -6.32 -8.47 0.53
C LEU A 36 -6.49 -7.26 1.45
N ASP A 37 -5.58 -7.06 2.39
CA ASP A 37 -5.58 -5.89 3.28
C ASP A 37 -5.41 -4.59 2.50
N MET A 38 -4.48 -4.57 1.53
CA MET A 38 -4.30 -3.44 0.63
C MET A 38 -5.60 -3.12 -0.13
N MET A 39 -6.21 -4.12 -0.78
CA MET A 39 -7.46 -3.93 -1.52
C MET A 39 -8.62 -3.50 -0.61
N SER A 40 -8.67 -4.02 0.62
CA SER A 40 -9.65 -3.62 1.63
C SER A 40 -9.52 -2.14 1.97
N VAL A 41 -8.31 -1.63 2.21
CA VAL A 41 -8.07 -0.21 2.50
C VAL A 41 -8.37 0.69 1.31
N PHE A 42 -8.08 0.25 0.08
CA PHE A 42 -8.36 1.01 -1.14
C PHE A 42 -9.83 0.96 -1.59
N SER A 43 -10.63 0.02 -1.08
CA SER A 43 -12.07 -0.08 -1.36
C SER A 43 -12.82 1.20 -1.01
N GLU A 44 -13.83 1.58 -1.80
CA GLU A 44 -14.70 2.74 -1.52
C GLU A 44 -15.39 2.63 -0.15
N HIS A 45 -15.72 1.41 0.27
CA HIS A 45 -16.39 1.12 1.52
C HIS A 45 -15.51 1.25 2.78
N ALA A 46 -14.18 1.38 2.62
CA ALA A 46 -13.29 1.51 3.77
C ALA A 46 -13.46 2.85 4.51
N PRO A 47 -13.44 2.84 5.86
CA PRO A 47 -13.53 4.06 6.66
C PRO A 47 -12.43 5.07 6.33
N LYS A 48 -12.78 6.36 6.26
CA LYS A 48 -11.84 7.44 5.97
C LYS A 48 -10.65 7.47 6.95
N SER A 49 -10.87 7.12 8.23
CA SER A 49 -9.82 7.08 9.25
C SER A 49 -8.69 6.09 8.90
N VAL A 50 -9.05 4.92 8.37
CA VAL A 50 -8.08 3.89 7.96
C VAL A 50 -7.30 4.37 6.74
N LYS A 51 -7.99 4.90 5.72
CA LYS A 51 -7.35 5.47 4.52
C LYS A 51 -6.36 6.58 4.87
N VAL A 52 -6.73 7.49 5.76
CA VAL A 52 -5.87 8.58 6.21
C VAL A 52 -4.65 8.04 6.98
N SER A 53 -4.83 7.05 7.85
CA SER A 53 -3.71 6.41 8.57
C SER A 53 -2.67 5.82 7.62
N TYR A 54 -3.11 5.06 6.61
CA TYR A 54 -2.21 4.51 5.59
C TYR A 54 -1.61 5.57 4.68
N ALA A 55 -2.38 6.58 4.28
CA ALA A 55 -1.85 7.72 3.54
C ALA A 55 -0.71 8.39 4.32
N PHE A 56 -0.90 8.67 5.62
CA PHE A 56 0.18 9.20 6.45
C PHE A 56 1.42 8.30 6.43
N LYS A 57 1.27 6.98 6.54
CA LYS A 57 2.43 6.05 6.47
C LYS A 57 3.16 6.13 5.14
N ILE A 58 2.45 6.21 4.01
CA ILE A 58 3.03 6.29 2.65
C ILE A 58 3.72 7.65 2.41
N TYR A 59 3.12 8.74 2.90
CA TYR A 59 3.63 10.11 2.69
C TYR A 59 4.74 10.52 3.69
N ARG A 60 4.80 9.93 4.89
CA ARG A 60 5.68 10.36 6.00
C ARG A 60 7.20 10.12 5.81
N LYS A 61 7.69 9.64 4.66
CA LYS A 61 9.15 9.50 4.41
C LYS A 61 9.92 10.85 4.36
N TYR A 62 9.25 11.99 4.57
CA TYR A 62 9.92 13.27 4.87
C TYR A 62 9.82 13.57 6.37
N SER A 63 10.68 12.94 7.17
CA SER A 63 11.16 13.54 8.42
C SER A 63 12.60 13.93 8.15
N PHE A 64 12.93 15.19 8.48
CA PHE A 64 14.30 15.66 8.64
C PHE A 64 15.09 14.74 9.56
#